data_AF-A0A6V6ZIP7-F1
#
_entry.id   AF-A0A6V6ZIP7-F1
#
_cell.length_a   1.000
_cell.length_b   1.000
_cell.length_c   1.000
_cell.angle_alpha   90.00
_cell.angle_beta   90.00
_cell.angle_gamma   90.00
#
_symmetry.space_group_name_H-M   'P 1'
#
loop_
_entity.id
_entity.type
_entity.pdbx_description
1 polymer ?
#
loop_
_entity_poly.entity_id
_entity_poly.type
_entity_poly.pdbx_seq_one_letter_code
_entity_poly.pdbx_strand_id
1 'polypeptide(L)'
;MTDIAKAVGISRQALYLHFPTRAELLIATTRHIDSIKDVDARLADSRAATSGRARLASFISAWGSYIPEIHGLSVALRSMCDNDAEAAAAWDGRMQAVRHGCVAAVGALAADKMLRADLNEDMATDLLWTLLSVENWEHLVRDCGWSQAEYEGQITRLSEAALLVKN
;
A
#
# COMPACT_ATOMS: atom_id res chain seq x y z
N MET A 1 3.91 -22.91 -8.22
CA MET A 1 4.49 -23.95 -7.34
C MET A 1 5.58 -24.75 -8.04
N THR A 2 5.31 -25.44 -9.14
CA THR A 2 6.33 -26.23 -9.87
C THR A 2 7.55 -25.40 -10.28
N ASP A 3 7.34 -24.24 -10.91
CA ASP A 3 8.47 -23.41 -11.37
C ASP A 3 9.31 -22.86 -10.21
N ILE A 4 8.66 -22.51 -9.09
CA ILE A 4 9.33 -22.05 -7.87
C ILE A 4 10.16 -23.18 -7.26
N ALA A 5 9.58 -24.37 -7.12
CA ALA A 5 10.28 -25.54 -6.59
C ALA A 5 11.51 -25.88 -7.45
N LYS A 6 11.36 -25.84 -8.78
CA LYS A 6 12.47 -26.02 -9.72
C LYS A 6 13.55 -24.96 -9.56
N ALA A 7 13.17 -23.68 -9.44
CA ALA A 7 14.11 -22.57 -9.31
C ALA A 7 14.95 -22.64 -8.03
N VAL A 8 14.38 -23.16 -6.93
CA VAL A 8 15.07 -23.31 -5.64
C VAL A 8 15.61 -24.72 -5.39
N GLY A 9 15.58 -25.59 -6.40
CA GLY A 9 16.21 -26.92 -6.36
C GLY A 9 15.53 -27.94 -5.44
N ILE A 10 14.23 -27.77 -5.13
CA ILE A 10 13.46 -28.69 -4.29
C ILE A 10 12.33 -29.37 -5.06
N SER A 11 11.78 -30.44 -4.51
CA SER A 11 10.60 -31.07 -5.09
C SER A 11 9.35 -30.20 -4.87
N ARG A 12 8.38 -30.30 -5.79
CA ARG A 12 7.07 -29.67 -5.61
C ARG A 12 6.44 -30.09 -4.27
N GLN A 13 6.54 -31.37 -3.90
CA GLN A 13 6.02 -31.90 -2.63
C GLN A 13 6.67 -31.22 -1.41
N ALA A 14 7.99 -31.01 -1.44
CA ALA A 14 8.71 -30.32 -0.36
C ALA A 14 8.22 -28.88 -0.21
N LEU A 15 7.96 -28.17 -1.32
CA LEU A 15 7.41 -26.82 -1.25
C LEU A 15 6.02 -26.80 -0.60
N TYR A 16 5.15 -27.76 -0.91
CA TYR A 16 3.82 -27.89 -0.30
C TYR A 16 3.86 -28.25 1.19
N LEU A 17 4.93 -28.90 1.68
CA LEU A 17 5.11 -29.13 3.12
C LEU A 17 5.34 -27.82 3.89
N HIS A 18 5.93 -26.81 3.25
CA HIS A 18 6.15 -25.50 3.85
C HIS A 18 4.99 -24.52 3.59
N PHE A 19 4.38 -24.61 2.41
CA PHE A 19 3.28 -23.75 1.98
C PHE A 19 2.17 -24.62 1.36
N PRO A 20 1.22 -25.10 2.18
CA PRO A 20 0.08 -25.90 1.72
C PRO A 20 -0.67 -25.33 0.52
N THR A 21 -0.76 -23.99 0.39
CA THR A 21 -1.39 -23.33 -0.76
C THR A 21 -0.46 -22.34 -1.47
N ARG A 22 -0.82 -22.00 -2.72
CA ARG A 22 -0.16 -20.89 -3.44
C ARG A 22 -0.40 -19.56 -2.73
N ALA A 23 -1.59 -19.36 -2.14
CA ALA A 23 -1.93 -18.16 -1.39
C ALA A 23 -1.01 -18.01 -0.17
N GLU A 24 -0.82 -19.06 0.63
CA GLU A 24 0.09 -19.05 1.79
C GLU A 24 1.53 -18.71 1.42
N LEU A 25 2.03 -19.24 0.29
CA LEU A 25 3.35 -18.86 -0.20
C LEU A 25 3.43 -17.36 -0.53
N LEU A 26 2.42 -16.80 -1.20
CA LEU A 26 2.39 -15.38 -1.56
C LEU A 26 2.24 -14.49 -0.30
N ILE A 27 1.46 -14.92 0.69
CA ILE A 27 1.32 -14.26 1.99
C ILE A 27 2.65 -14.24 2.73
N ALA A 28 3.34 -15.38 2.82
CA ALA A 28 4.63 -15.48 3.46
C ALA A 28 5.68 -14.62 2.74
N THR A 29 5.65 -14.61 1.40
CA THR A 29 6.50 -13.74 0.58
C THR A 29 6.24 -12.27 0.87
N THR A 30 4.98 -11.88 1.04
CA THR A 30 4.59 -10.51 1.37
C THR A 30 5.20 -10.06 2.70
N ARG A 31 5.02 -10.85 3.76
CA ARG A 31 5.58 -10.58 5.09
C ARG A 31 7.10 -10.54 5.08
N HIS A 32 7.72 -11.41 4.28
CA HIS A 32 9.17 -11.43 4.11
C HIS A 32 9.67 -10.15 3.42
N ILE A 33 8.97 -9.68 2.38
CA ILE A 33 9.27 -8.40 1.74
C ILE A 33 9.09 -7.26 2.75
N ASP A 34 7.98 -7.22 3.50
CA ASP A 34 7.73 -6.20 4.53
C ASP A 34 8.91 -6.12 5.52
N SER A 35 9.43 -7.28 5.94
CA SER A 35 10.58 -7.38 6.84
C SER A 35 11.90 -6.94 6.21
N ILE A 36 12.25 -7.46 5.01
CA ILE A 36 13.51 -7.09 4.32
C ILE A 36 13.54 -5.60 3.98
N LYS A 37 12.38 -5.09 3.58
CA LYS A 37 12.21 -3.73 3.14
C LYS A 37 12.05 -2.78 4.34
N ASP A 38 11.92 -3.27 5.57
CA ASP A 38 11.78 -2.48 6.78
C ASP A 38 10.68 -1.41 6.63
N VAL A 39 9.45 -1.90 6.44
CA VAL A 39 8.26 -1.05 6.34
C VAL A 39 8.13 -0.16 7.58
N ASP A 40 8.60 -0.62 8.74
CA ASP A 40 8.55 0.18 9.96
C ASP A 40 9.46 1.40 9.91
N ALA A 41 10.71 1.24 9.47
CA ALA A 41 11.63 2.34 9.24
C ALA A 41 11.13 3.29 8.14
N ARG A 42 10.56 2.78 7.05
CA ARG A 42 9.94 3.62 6.00
C ARG A 42 8.88 4.57 6.55
N LEU A 43 8.09 4.10 7.51
CA LEU A 43 6.99 4.86 8.11
C LEU A 43 7.43 5.70 9.32
N ALA A 44 8.70 5.63 9.74
CA ALA A 44 9.19 6.32 10.93
C ALA A 44 8.99 7.84 10.86
N ASP A 45 9.34 8.45 9.73
CA ASP A 45 9.20 9.91 9.53
C ASP A 45 7.73 10.35 9.59
N SER A 46 6.82 9.58 8.99
CA SER A 46 5.39 9.86 9.08
C SER A 46 4.89 9.76 10.52
N ARG A 47 5.32 8.72 11.26
CA ARG A 47 4.93 8.53 12.66
C ARG A 47 5.48 9.60 13.59
N ALA A 48 6.67 10.11 13.31
CA ALA A 48 7.36 11.13 14.10
C ALA A 48 7.02 12.59 13.72
N ALA A 49 6.34 12.80 12.58
CA ALA A 49 5.99 14.14 12.10
C ALA A 49 5.16 14.94 13.12
N THR A 50 5.48 16.22 13.27
CA THR A 50 4.88 17.12 14.26
C THR A 50 3.74 17.97 13.72
N SER A 51 3.36 17.79 12.46
CA SER A 51 2.17 18.39 11.85
C SER A 51 1.46 17.39 10.95
N GLY A 52 0.14 17.52 10.82
CA GLY A 52 -0.69 16.69 9.98
C GLY A 52 -0.26 16.74 8.51
N ARG A 53 0.10 17.93 8.00
CA ARG A 53 0.61 18.06 6.63
C ARG A 53 1.94 17.32 6.43
N ALA A 54 2.89 17.46 7.36
CA ALA A 54 4.15 16.74 7.28
C ALA A 54 3.93 15.22 7.37
N ARG A 55 3.05 14.78 8.28
CA ARG A 55 2.68 13.37 8.43
C ARG A 55 2.09 12.79 7.15
N LEU A 56 1.17 13.52 6.50
CA LEU A 56 0.56 13.15 5.23
C LEU A 56 1.62 13.00 4.14
N ALA A 57 2.46 14.02 3.95
CA ALA A 57 3.51 14.00 2.92
C ALA A 57 4.49 12.84 3.13
N SER A 58 4.97 12.63 4.35
CA SER A 58 5.85 11.51 4.69
C SER A 58 5.16 10.15 4.52
N PHE A 59 3.86 10.03 4.83
CA PHE A 59 3.10 8.80 4.60
C PHE A 59 2.99 8.48 3.12
N ILE A 60 2.61 9.47 2.31
CA ILE A 60 2.46 9.32 0.85
C ILE A 60 3.81 8.94 0.22
N SER A 61 4.91 9.55 0.64
CA SER A 61 6.26 9.20 0.18
C SER A 61 6.65 7.77 0.57
N ALA A 62 6.45 7.39 1.83
CA ALA A 62 6.77 6.05 2.33
C ALA A 62 5.97 4.96 1.61
N TRP A 63 4.67 5.17 1.42
CA TRP A 63 3.81 4.23 0.70
C TRP A 63 4.10 4.23 -0.80
N GLY A 64 4.15 5.41 -1.44
CA GLY A 64 4.36 5.56 -2.87
C GLY A 64 5.66 4.90 -3.34
N SER A 65 6.77 5.13 -2.63
CA SER A 65 8.07 4.51 -2.91
C SER A 65 8.13 3.01 -2.64
N TYR A 66 7.16 2.47 -1.89
CA TYR A 66 7.06 1.05 -1.59
C TYR A 66 6.21 0.28 -2.60
N ILE A 67 5.26 0.92 -3.30
CA ILE A 67 4.42 0.28 -4.31
C ILE A 67 5.24 -0.49 -5.39
N PRO A 68 6.33 0.06 -5.98
CA PRO A 68 7.11 -0.64 -6.99
C PRO A 68 7.68 -1.98 -6.51
N GLU A 69 8.00 -2.09 -5.22
CA GLU A 69 8.59 -3.28 -4.60
C GLU A 69 7.57 -4.43 -4.44
N ILE A 70 6.28 -4.09 -4.42
CA ILE A 70 5.19 -5.02 -4.12
C ILE A 70 4.22 -5.21 -5.27
N HIS A 71 4.34 -4.42 -6.34
CA HIS A 71 3.41 -4.40 -7.46
C HIS A 71 3.17 -5.78 -8.05
N GLY A 72 4.23 -6.53 -8.37
CA GLY A 72 4.09 -7.88 -8.93
C GLY A 72 3.35 -8.85 -8.01
N LEU A 73 3.51 -8.69 -6.70
CA LEU A 73 2.81 -9.49 -5.69
C LEU A 73 1.35 -9.07 -5.55
N SER A 74 1.07 -7.77 -5.60
CA SER A 74 -0.30 -7.24 -5.65
C SER A 74 -1.05 -7.80 -6.86
N VAL A 75 -0.46 -7.77 -8.06
CA VAL A 75 -1.08 -8.34 -9.27
C VAL A 75 -1.36 -9.83 -9.08
N ALA A 76 -0.39 -10.60 -8.57
CA ALA A 76 -0.56 -12.03 -8.34
C ALA A 76 -1.68 -12.34 -7.34
N LEU A 77 -1.74 -11.63 -6.20
CA LEU A 77 -2.78 -11.81 -5.19
C LEU A 77 -4.16 -11.40 -5.71
N ARG A 78 -4.28 -10.22 -6.35
CA ARG A 78 -5.54 -9.73 -6.94
C ARG A 78 -6.10 -10.72 -7.98
N SER A 79 -5.25 -11.28 -8.84
CA SER A 79 -5.68 -12.27 -9.85
C SER A 79 -6.25 -13.57 -9.27
N MET A 80 -5.98 -13.86 -8.00
CA MET A 80 -6.46 -15.06 -7.32
C MET A 80 -7.73 -14.81 -6.50
N CYS A 81 -8.02 -13.55 -6.14
CA CYS A 81 -9.09 -13.21 -5.19
C CYS A 81 -10.47 -13.72 -5.61
N ASP A 82 -10.80 -13.73 -6.90
CA ASP A 82 -12.12 -14.16 -7.41
C ASP A 82 -12.41 -15.64 -7.17
N ASN A 83 -11.38 -16.48 -7.00
CA ASN A 83 -11.52 -17.94 -6.94
C ASN A 83 -10.84 -18.56 -5.70
N ASP A 84 -10.19 -17.76 -4.86
CA ASP A 84 -9.42 -18.20 -3.69
C ASP A 84 -9.72 -17.27 -2.51
N ALA A 85 -10.55 -17.75 -1.58
CA ALA A 85 -10.96 -16.99 -0.41
C ALA A 85 -9.80 -16.66 0.55
N GLU A 86 -8.76 -17.50 0.58
CA GLU A 86 -7.56 -17.26 1.39
C GLU A 86 -6.72 -16.13 0.78
N ALA A 87 -6.57 -16.13 -0.55
CA ALA A 87 -5.92 -15.03 -1.26
C ALA A 87 -6.69 -13.71 -1.10
N ALA A 88 -8.03 -13.75 -1.16
CA ALA A 88 -8.88 -12.59 -0.94
C ALA A 88 -8.71 -12.01 0.48
N ALA A 89 -8.76 -12.87 1.51
CA ALA A 89 -8.56 -12.45 2.90
C ALA A 89 -7.16 -11.85 3.14
N ALA A 90 -6.13 -12.41 2.50
CA ALA A 90 -4.77 -11.89 2.57
C ALA A 90 -4.62 -10.52 1.92
N TRP A 91 -5.21 -10.35 0.74
CA TRP A 91 -5.20 -9.07 0.03
C TRP A 91 -5.96 -8.00 0.83
N ASP A 92 -7.16 -8.33 1.34
CA ASP A 92 -7.95 -7.43 2.17
C ASP A 92 -7.19 -7.01 3.43
N GLY A 93 -6.59 -7.96 4.17
CA GLY A 93 -5.80 -7.64 5.37
C GLY A 93 -4.65 -6.66 5.09
N ARG A 94 -4.02 -6.74 3.92
CA ARG A 94 -2.98 -5.79 3.50
C ARG A 94 -3.54 -4.43 3.15
N MET A 95 -4.68 -4.38 2.46
CA MET A 95 -5.37 -3.13 2.15
C MET A 95 -5.91 -2.44 3.41
N GLN A 96 -6.37 -3.20 4.40
CA GLN A 96 -6.76 -2.66 5.72
C GLN A 96 -5.56 -2.05 6.46
N ALA A 97 -4.37 -2.66 6.37
CA ALA A 97 -3.15 -2.06 6.94
C ALA A 97 -2.81 -0.71 6.29
N VAL A 98 -2.96 -0.58 4.96
CA VAL A 98 -2.78 0.70 4.25
C VAL A 98 -3.85 1.70 4.66
N ARG A 99 -5.12 1.27 4.77
CA ARG A 99 -6.23 2.11 5.23
C ARG A 99 -6.01 2.60 6.66
N HIS A 100 -5.48 1.79 7.57
CA HIS A 100 -5.07 2.22 8.91
C HIS A 100 -4.02 3.33 8.87
N GLY A 101 -3.05 3.25 7.95
CA GLY A 101 -2.10 4.34 7.71
C GLY A 101 -2.79 5.64 7.26
N CYS A 102 -3.78 5.53 6.37
CA CYS A 102 -4.60 6.66 5.91
C CYS A 102 -5.38 7.29 7.07
N VAL A 103 -6.04 6.49 7.91
CA VAL A 103 -6.74 6.95 9.13
C VAL A 103 -5.79 7.75 10.01
N ALA A 104 -4.57 7.25 10.23
CA ALA A 104 -3.62 7.92 11.09
C ALA A 104 -3.08 9.23 10.50
N ALA A 105 -2.94 9.33 9.17
CA ALA A 105 -2.58 10.58 8.51
C ALA A 105 -3.72 11.60 8.56
N VAL A 106 -4.96 11.17 8.30
CA VAL A 106 -6.16 12.01 8.36
C VAL A 106 -6.45 12.50 9.78
N GLY A 107 -6.32 11.65 10.79
CA GLY A 107 -6.49 12.04 12.19
C GLY A 107 -5.52 13.15 12.62
N ALA A 108 -4.29 13.15 12.11
CA ALA A 108 -3.34 14.23 12.37
C ALA A 108 -3.74 15.55 11.65
N LEU A 109 -4.30 15.46 10.43
CA LEU A 109 -4.85 16.63 9.75
C LEU A 109 -6.06 17.21 10.50
N ALA A 110 -6.92 16.35 11.04
CA ALA A 110 -8.09 16.74 11.83
C ALA A 110 -7.66 17.43 13.14
N ALA A 111 -6.68 16.86 13.85
CA ALA A 111 -6.12 17.44 15.07
C ALA A 111 -5.57 18.87 14.84
N ASP A 112 -4.93 19.08 13.68
CA ASP A 112 -4.40 20.39 13.27
C ASP A 112 -5.47 21.31 12.63
N LYS A 113 -6.74 20.88 12.55
CA LYS A 113 -7.85 21.60 11.91
C LYS A 113 -7.57 21.98 10.45
N MET A 114 -6.86 21.12 9.73
CA MET A 114 -6.46 21.33 8.35
C MET A 114 -7.41 20.72 7.32
N LEU A 115 -8.30 19.82 7.74
CA LEU A 115 -9.28 19.20 6.85
C LEU A 115 -10.28 20.23 6.33
N ARG A 116 -10.67 20.10 5.05
CA ARG A 116 -11.77 20.87 4.47
C ARG A 116 -13.04 20.70 5.31
N ALA A 117 -13.78 21.79 5.45
CA ALA A 117 -14.98 21.84 6.29
C ALA A 117 -16.12 20.92 5.83
N ASP A 118 -16.10 20.48 4.57
CA ASP A 118 -17.10 19.56 3.99
C ASP A 118 -16.73 18.07 4.15
N LEU A 119 -15.58 17.76 4.77
CA LEU A 119 -15.12 16.40 5.00
C LEU A 119 -15.13 16.06 6.48
N ASN A 120 -15.64 14.87 6.80
CA ASN A 120 -15.33 14.19 8.06
C ASN A 120 -14.11 13.26 7.87
N GLU A 121 -13.57 12.73 8.97
CA GLU A 121 -12.38 11.88 8.94
C GLU A 121 -12.57 10.59 8.13
N ASP A 122 -13.77 10.00 8.14
CA ASP A 122 -14.07 8.80 7.37
C ASP A 122 -14.02 9.07 5.85
N MET A 123 -14.70 10.13 5.40
CA MET A 123 -14.70 10.57 4.00
C MET A 123 -13.29 10.93 3.54
N ALA A 124 -12.53 11.65 4.38
CA ALA A 124 -11.14 12.01 4.09
C ALA A 124 -10.25 10.76 4.00
N THR A 125 -10.47 9.76 4.86
CA THR A 125 -9.77 8.48 4.83
C THR A 125 -10.08 7.70 3.55
N ASP A 126 -11.35 7.61 3.16
CA ASP A 126 -11.77 6.88 1.96
C ASP A 126 -11.21 7.53 0.69
N LEU A 127 -11.22 8.87 0.63
CA LEU A 127 -10.59 9.62 -0.46
C LEU A 127 -9.08 9.37 -0.52
N LEU A 128 -8.37 9.50 0.60
CA LEU A 128 -6.93 9.27 0.65
C LEU A 128 -6.58 7.83 0.26
N TRP A 129 -7.29 6.85 0.82
CA TRP A 129 -7.07 5.44 0.53
C TRP A 129 -7.32 5.11 -0.94
N THR A 130 -8.37 5.68 -1.54
CA THR A 130 -8.66 5.53 -2.98
C THR A 130 -7.56 6.14 -3.83
N LEU A 131 -7.10 7.35 -3.51
CA LEU A 131 -6.03 8.03 -4.24
C LEU A 131 -4.74 7.21 -4.22
N LEU A 132 -4.40 6.64 -3.06
CA LEU A 132 -3.19 5.87 -2.84
C LEU A 132 -3.30 4.38 -3.23
N SER A 133 -4.33 3.97 -3.97
CA SER A 133 -4.47 2.58 -4.41
C SER A 133 -3.29 2.14 -5.32
N VAL A 134 -2.96 0.84 -5.28
CA VAL A 134 -1.93 0.27 -6.16
C VAL A 134 -2.37 0.37 -7.63
N GLU A 135 -3.68 0.28 -7.88
CA GLU A 135 -4.33 0.47 -9.16
C GLU A 135 -4.08 1.86 -9.76
N ASN A 136 -4.21 2.92 -8.96
CA ASN A 136 -3.93 4.28 -9.43
C ASN A 136 -2.45 4.44 -9.78
N TRP A 137 -1.55 3.91 -8.95
CA TRP A 137 -0.13 3.87 -9.27
C TRP A 137 0.14 3.09 -10.56
N GLU A 138 -0.49 1.93 -10.73
CA GLU A 138 -0.36 1.07 -11.92
C GLU A 138 -0.79 1.82 -13.17
N HIS A 139 -1.97 2.44 -13.18
CA HIS A 139 -2.42 3.24 -14.32
C HIS A 139 -1.49 4.41 -14.64
N LEU A 140 -1.06 5.17 -13.63
CA LEU A 140 -0.21 6.34 -13.87
C LEU A 140 1.20 5.96 -14.33
N VAL A 141 1.82 4.97 -13.69
CA VAL A 141 3.23 4.61 -13.94
C VAL A 141 3.38 3.60 -15.08
N ARG A 142 2.51 2.58 -15.15
CA ARG A 142 2.61 1.53 -16.20
C ARG A 142 1.91 1.93 -17.48
N ASP A 143 0.68 2.46 -17.39
CA ASP A 143 -0.13 2.74 -18.59
C ASP A 143 0.13 4.14 -19.14
N CYS A 144 0.21 5.15 -18.28
CA CYS A 144 0.51 6.54 -18.68
C CYS A 144 2.01 6.85 -18.73
N GLY A 145 2.88 5.93 -18.31
CA GLY A 145 4.33 6.05 -18.44
C GLY A 145 4.99 7.07 -17.53
N TRP A 146 4.35 7.44 -16.41
CA TRP A 146 4.93 8.38 -15.46
C TRP A 146 6.15 7.79 -14.77
N SER A 147 7.14 8.64 -14.49
CA SER A 147 8.19 8.31 -13.54
C SER A 147 7.64 8.22 -12.12
N GLN A 148 8.36 7.51 -11.25
CA GLN A 148 8.01 7.43 -9.82
C GLN A 148 7.95 8.82 -9.16
N ALA A 149 8.86 9.72 -9.53
CA ALA A 149 8.90 11.09 -9.00
C ALA A 149 7.67 11.92 -9.44
N GLU A 150 7.21 11.75 -10.68
CA GLU A 150 5.98 12.39 -11.17
C GLU A 150 4.76 11.87 -10.41
N TYR A 151 4.65 10.55 -10.22
CA TYR A 151 3.59 9.95 -9.41
C TYR A 151 3.57 10.51 -7.98
N GLU A 152 4.69 10.44 -7.25
CA GLU A 152 4.77 10.90 -5.86
C GLU A 152 4.44 12.40 -5.74
N GLY A 153 4.97 13.23 -6.64
CA GLY A 153 4.73 14.66 -6.62
C GLY A 153 3.30 15.07 -6.97
N GLN A 154 2.64 14.34 -7.87
CA GLN A 154 1.25 14.62 -8.26
C GLN A 154 0.26 14.04 -7.27
N ILE A 155 0.47 12.81 -6.78
CA ILE A 155 -0.46 12.19 -5.84
C ILE A 155 -0.45 12.90 -4.48
N THR A 156 0.71 13.45 -4.07
CA THR A 156 0.80 14.34 -2.91
C THR A 156 -0.04 15.59 -3.12
N ARG A 157 0.13 16.30 -4.25
CA ARG A 157 -0.66 17.50 -4.57
C ARG A 157 -2.15 17.23 -4.68
N LEU A 158 -2.55 16.11 -5.27
CA LEU A 158 -3.94 15.71 -5.40
C LEU A 158 -4.55 15.38 -4.04
N SER A 159 -3.81 14.68 -3.17
CA SER A 159 -4.23 14.39 -1.79
C SER A 159 -4.37 15.67 -0.98
N GLU A 160 -3.42 16.61 -1.08
CA GLU A 160 -3.52 17.89 -0.41
C GLU A 160 -4.71 18.72 -0.92
N ALA A 161 -4.91 18.79 -2.24
CA ALA A 161 -6.05 19.50 -2.82
C ALA A 161 -7.40 18.87 -2.46
N ALA A 162 -7.44 17.54 -2.34
CA ALA A 162 -8.64 16.81 -1.98
C ALA A 162 -9.00 17.01 -0.49
N LEU A 163 -8.01 17.08 0.40
CA LEU A 163 -8.23 17.00 1.85
C LEU A 163 -8.11 18.34 2.59
N LEU A 164 -7.26 19.26 2.13
CA LEU A 164 -6.88 20.44 2.91
C LEU A 164 -7.75 21.66 2.61
N VAL A 165 -7.99 22.48 3.63
CA VAL A 165 -8.60 23.81 3.46
C VAL A 165 -7.80 24.62 2.44
N LYS A 166 -8.49 25.27 1.50
CA LYS A 166 -7.85 26.21 0.58
C LYS A 166 -7.37 27.43 1.38
N ASN A 167 -6.06 27.67 1.36
CA ASN A 167 -5.48 28.94 1.79
C ASN A 167 -5.88 30.07 0.84
#